data_AF-A0A7L4PA26-F1
#
_entry.id   AF-A0A7L4PA26-F1
#
_cell.length_a   1.000
_cell.length_b   1.000
_cell.length_c   1.000
_cell.angle_alpha   90.00
_cell.angle_beta   90.00
_cell.angle_gamma   90.00
#
_symmetry.space_group_name_H-M   'P 1'
#
loop_
_entity.id
_entity.type
_entity.pdbx_description
1 polymer ?
#
loop_
_entity_poly.entity_id
_entity_poly.type
_entity_poly.pdbx_seq_one_letter_code
_entity_poly.pdbx_strand_id
1 'polypeptide(L)'
;MEAVTRWIWALLLVTGAAYAASSYWAGSYLVVNLTEAVEAENFDYIFNWGNCTVYVTVYRSIDVNKKSGLMLPGIALLPQAWQNYTLAELAAVLDGALQVLGNEFQVGAEVIDVAPAAFSVSTKGWRAAMRVQAQSLGEFVEGAARELGATKVIFYTGREVSSTSVGSGGRERLVYITYVVKNLGDVLLEFSFYPPYFVVKTSNFTKAKQILEKIESVVGDRVRTNVYVGRVLTADDWNRLRSAAEMWAWERGQRKATPCGGLPVVGSYGGSLVVVYLPTGNTASVDRATAEQYVRRFVELAGLCPSPLVAAIGPEACIELPEDPVMRAQKLAALASAIAAFAVGLSLKLSRRRG
;
A
#
# COMPACT_ATOMS: atom_id res chain seq x y z
N MET A 1 33.25 -16.56 7.16
CA MET A 1 32.58 -15.59 8.05
C MET A 1 32.83 -14.15 7.62
N GLU A 2 34.07 -13.74 7.38
CA GLU A 2 34.41 -12.34 6.98
C GLU A 2 33.71 -11.83 5.70
N ALA A 3 33.46 -12.71 4.72
CA ALA A 3 32.72 -12.34 3.52
C ALA A 3 31.28 -11.94 3.86
N VAL A 4 30.57 -12.72 4.68
CA VAL A 4 29.18 -12.43 5.11
C VAL A 4 29.12 -11.13 5.91
N THR A 5 30.11 -10.87 6.76
CA THR A 5 30.20 -9.63 7.54
C THR A 5 30.43 -8.42 6.65
N ARG A 6 31.27 -8.51 5.61
CA ARG A 6 31.48 -7.42 4.63
C ARG A 6 30.23 -7.14 3.79
N TRP A 7 29.49 -8.17 3.39
CA TRP A 7 28.21 -8.01 2.71
C TRP A 7 27.17 -7.31 3.60
N ILE A 8 27.10 -7.65 4.89
CA ILE A 8 26.20 -7.00 5.87
C ILE A 8 26.57 -5.52 6.06
N TRP A 9 27.85 -5.18 6.17
CA TRP A 9 28.30 -3.79 6.30
C TRP A 9 28.10 -2.96 5.03
N ALA A 10 28.33 -3.54 3.84
CA ALA A 10 28.05 -2.87 2.57
C ALA A 10 26.54 -2.65 2.36
N LEU A 11 25.71 -3.63 2.74
CA LEU A 11 24.26 -3.48 2.76
C LEU A 11 23.89 -2.34 3.72
N LEU A 12 24.36 -2.36 4.97
CA LEU A 12 24.06 -1.32 5.99
C LEU A 12 24.51 0.09 5.57
N LEU A 13 25.65 0.24 4.87
CA LEU A 13 26.16 1.53 4.43
C LEU A 13 25.40 2.10 3.23
N VAL A 14 25.08 1.29 2.22
CA VAL A 14 24.26 1.74 1.06
C VAL A 14 22.81 2.00 1.50
N THR A 15 22.27 1.17 2.40
CA THR A 15 20.89 1.29 2.91
C THR A 15 20.69 2.48 3.85
N GLY A 16 21.67 2.83 4.68
CA GLY A 16 21.61 4.02 5.53
C GLY A 16 21.66 5.32 4.74
N ALA A 17 22.39 5.34 3.62
CA ALA A 17 22.52 6.52 2.76
C ALA A 17 21.21 6.86 2.03
N ALA A 18 20.54 5.88 1.42
CA ALA A 18 19.25 6.09 0.77
C ALA A 18 18.18 6.58 1.76
N TYR A 19 18.09 5.97 2.94
CA TYR A 19 17.17 6.40 3.99
C TYR A 19 17.46 7.83 4.49
N ALA A 20 18.73 8.13 4.79
CA ALA A 20 19.12 9.45 5.33
C ALA A 20 19.05 10.56 4.28
N ALA A 21 19.26 10.25 3.00
CA ALA A 21 19.18 11.23 1.92
C ALA A 21 17.73 11.53 1.53
N SER A 22 16.83 10.54 1.61
CA SER A 22 15.46 10.66 1.09
C SER A 22 14.40 10.92 2.15
N SER A 23 14.75 10.98 3.44
CA SER A 23 13.77 11.19 4.50
C SER A 23 14.22 12.19 5.56
N TYR A 24 13.28 13.01 6.01
CA TYR A 24 13.53 14.01 7.04
C TYR A 24 12.26 14.32 7.84
N TRP A 25 12.45 14.82 9.05
CA TRP A 25 11.36 15.27 9.91
C TRP A 25 11.01 16.73 9.62
N ALA A 26 9.72 16.99 9.42
CA ALA A 26 9.17 18.34 9.32
C ALA A 26 8.06 18.51 10.37
N GLY A 27 8.45 18.84 11.61
CA GLY A 27 7.52 18.82 12.73
C GLY A 27 7.14 17.39 13.11
N SER A 28 5.84 17.11 13.12
CA SER A 28 5.22 15.79 13.41
C SER A 28 5.20 14.85 12.18
N TYR A 29 5.67 15.30 11.01
CA TYR A 29 5.61 14.54 9.77
C TYR A 29 6.97 13.96 9.39
N LEU A 30 6.95 12.70 8.98
CA LEU A 30 8.10 12.07 8.33
C LEU A 30 7.95 12.22 6.82
N VAL A 31 8.74 13.09 6.22
CA VAL A 31 8.73 13.32 4.78
C VAL A 31 9.63 12.29 4.12
N VAL A 32 9.14 11.66 3.05
CA VAL A 32 9.87 10.66 2.27
C VAL A 32 9.86 11.09 0.80
N ASN A 33 11.00 11.56 0.29
CA ASN A 33 11.21 11.89 -1.11
C ASN A 33 11.53 10.62 -1.91
N LEU A 34 10.54 10.14 -2.64
CA LEU A 34 10.67 8.88 -3.37
C LEU A 34 11.61 8.98 -4.57
N THR A 35 11.85 10.18 -5.09
CA THR A 35 12.80 10.36 -6.21
C THR A 35 14.23 10.23 -5.72
N GLU A 36 14.59 10.93 -4.64
CA GLU A 36 15.91 10.83 -4.02
C GLU A 36 16.20 9.41 -3.52
N ALA A 37 15.18 8.70 -3.02
CA ALA A 37 15.31 7.31 -2.61
C ALA A 37 15.73 6.39 -3.76
N VAL A 38 15.15 6.60 -4.94
CA VAL A 38 15.47 5.84 -6.16
C VAL A 38 16.84 6.26 -6.69
N GLU A 39 17.15 7.56 -6.72
CA GLU A 39 18.45 8.06 -7.20
C GLU A 39 19.64 7.60 -6.36
N ALA A 40 19.42 7.27 -5.09
CA ALA A 40 20.44 6.71 -4.20
C ALA A 40 20.73 5.21 -4.43
N GLU A 41 19.92 4.52 -5.24
CA GLU A 41 20.05 3.09 -5.51
C GLU A 41 20.92 2.80 -6.73
N ASN A 42 21.54 1.62 -6.73
CA ASN A 42 22.38 1.19 -7.86
C ASN A 42 21.56 0.38 -8.87
N PHE A 43 21.06 1.04 -9.91
CA PHE A 43 20.34 0.42 -11.03
C PHE A 43 21.28 0.02 -12.16
N ASP A 44 20.94 -1.06 -12.88
CA ASP A 44 21.73 -1.54 -14.03
C ASP A 44 21.68 -0.55 -15.20
N TYR A 45 20.50 0.03 -15.47
CA TYR A 45 20.30 1.02 -16.52
C TYR A 45 19.36 2.14 -16.07
N ILE A 46 19.61 3.34 -16.61
CA ILE A 46 18.73 4.51 -16.45
C ILE A 46 18.40 5.04 -17.85
N PHE A 47 17.11 5.21 -18.14
CA PHE A 47 16.61 5.75 -19.39
C PHE A 47 15.86 7.05 -19.16
N ASN A 48 16.23 8.09 -19.91
CA ASN A 48 15.62 9.41 -19.85
C ASN A 48 14.90 9.71 -21.17
N TRP A 49 13.59 9.86 -21.13
CA TRP A 49 12.75 10.20 -22.29
C TRP A 49 11.89 11.43 -21.98
N GLY A 50 12.49 12.62 -22.10
CA GLY A 50 11.81 13.88 -21.79
C GLY A 50 11.46 13.97 -20.30
N ASN A 51 10.16 13.91 -19.97
CA ASN A 51 9.65 13.94 -18.59
C ASN A 51 9.53 12.55 -17.93
N CYS A 52 10.04 11.50 -18.60
CA CYS A 52 10.02 10.13 -18.12
C CYS A 52 11.43 9.66 -17.78
N THR A 53 11.67 9.36 -16.50
CA THR A 53 12.89 8.68 -16.05
C THR A 53 12.53 7.26 -15.62
N VAL A 54 13.20 6.27 -16.21
CA VAL A 54 13.01 4.85 -15.91
C VAL A 54 14.29 4.25 -15.37
N TYR A 55 14.20 3.68 -14.17
CA TYR A 55 15.29 3.01 -13.47
C TYR A 55 15.11 1.50 -13.61
N VAL A 56 16.09 0.81 -14.17
CA VAL A 56 15.98 -0.61 -14.53
C VAL A 56 16.98 -1.44 -13.76
N THR A 57 16.48 -2.51 -13.14
CA THR A 57 17.31 -3.60 -12.62
C THR A 57 17.03 -4.90 -13.35
N VAL A 58 18.08 -5.68 -13.63
CA VAL A 58 18.01 -6.97 -14.31
C VAL A 58 18.39 -8.09 -13.36
N TYR A 59 17.40 -8.82 -12.86
CA TYR A 59 17.61 -10.01 -12.06
C TYR A 59 18.07 -11.17 -12.93
N ARG A 60 19.35 -11.52 -12.83
CA ARG A 60 19.92 -12.66 -13.55
C ARG A 60 19.47 -14.00 -12.97
N SER A 61 19.28 -14.08 -11.65
CA SER A 61 18.81 -15.27 -10.95
C SER A 61 17.90 -14.91 -9.78
N ILE A 62 16.75 -15.58 -9.69
CA ILE A 62 15.82 -15.53 -8.55
C ILE A 62 15.44 -16.98 -8.23
N ASP A 63 15.21 -17.31 -6.96
CA ASP A 63 14.66 -18.62 -6.58
C ASP A 63 13.21 -18.71 -7.08
N VAL A 64 13.02 -19.28 -8.28
CA VAL A 64 11.73 -19.38 -8.96
C VAL A 64 10.73 -20.28 -8.22
N ASN A 65 11.21 -21.13 -7.30
CA ASN A 65 10.39 -22.06 -6.54
C ASN A 65 9.90 -21.48 -5.21
N LYS A 66 10.33 -20.25 -4.86
CA LYS A 66 9.86 -19.53 -3.68
C LYS A 66 9.22 -18.22 -4.09
N LYS A 67 8.20 -17.82 -3.32
CA LYS A 67 7.70 -16.45 -3.32
C LYS A 67 8.87 -15.53 -2.95
N SER A 68 9.38 -14.83 -3.94
CA SER A 68 10.54 -13.95 -3.80
C SER A 68 10.03 -12.52 -3.84
N GLY A 69 10.28 -11.77 -2.76
CA GLY A 69 10.01 -10.34 -2.77
C GLY A 69 10.93 -9.64 -3.77
N LEU A 70 10.41 -8.69 -4.54
CA LEU A 70 11.25 -7.84 -5.38
C LEU A 70 12.27 -7.10 -4.50
N MET A 71 13.55 -7.46 -4.63
CA MET A 71 14.60 -6.89 -3.80
C MET A 71 15.11 -5.59 -4.39
N LEU A 72 14.51 -4.48 -3.96
CA LEU A 72 15.06 -3.13 -4.10
C LEU A 72 15.49 -2.68 -2.70
N PRO A 73 16.73 -2.96 -2.24
CA PRO A 73 17.07 -3.01 -0.82
C PRO A 73 16.88 -1.70 -0.05
N GLY A 74 17.25 -0.54 -0.61
CA GLY A 74 17.03 0.78 -0.02
C GLY A 74 15.57 1.22 -0.10
N ILE A 75 14.89 0.98 -1.23
CA ILE A 75 13.45 1.24 -1.38
C ILE A 75 12.66 0.41 -0.37
N ALA A 76 13.00 -0.86 -0.16
CA ALA A 76 12.34 -1.74 0.81
C ALA A 76 12.44 -1.27 2.28
N LEU A 77 13.38 -0.37 2.58
CA LEU A 77 13.65 0.15 3.92
C LEU A 77 13.14 1.58 4.15
N LEU A 78 12.56 2.23 3.13
CA LEU A 78 11.95 3.53 3.32
C LEU A 78 10.91 3.49 4.45
N PRO A 79 10.75 4.59 5.20
CA PRO A 79 9.82 4.63 6.30
C PRO A 79 8.40 4.29 5.83
N GLN A 80 7.84 3.30 6.50
CA GLN A 80 6.47 2.85 6.24
C GLN A 80 5.48 3.62 7.06
N ALA A 81 4.26 3.73 6.54
CA ALA A 81 3.15 4.39 7.21
C ALA A 81 3.14 3.98 8.69
N TRP A 82 3.25 4.97 9.57
CA TRP A 82 3.30 4.73 11.00
C TRP A 82 1.99 4.07 11.44
N GLN A 83 2.07 2.80 11.86
CA GLN A 83 0.94 2.04 12.41
C GLN A 83 0.71 2.41 13.89
N ASN A 84 0.55 3.70 14.17
CA ASN A 84 0.45 4.19 15.56
C ASN A 84 -0.93 4.76 15.89
N TYR A 85 -1.89 4.69 14.98
CA TYR A 85 -3.25 5.14 15.28
C TYR A 85 -4.07 4.00 15.87
N THR A 86 -4.65 4.25 17.04
CA THR A 86 -5.91 3.61 17.40
C THR A 86 -7.01 4.09 16.44
N LEU A 87 -8.07 3.31 16.29
CA LEU A 87 -9.21 3.71 15.45
C LEU A 87 -9.84 5.02 15.93
N ALA A 88 -9.87 5.26 17.24
CA ALA A 88 -10.39 6.49 17.82
C ALA A 88 -9.52 7.70 17.43
N GLU A 89 -8.20 7.56 17.47
CA GLU A 89 -7.28 8.63 17.03
C GLU A 89 -7.42 8.87 15.52
N LEU A 90 -7.48 7.81 14.70
CA LEU A 90 -7.65 7.96 13.26
C LEU A 90 -9.00 8.61 12.91
N ALA A 91 -10.07 8.22 13.60
CA ALA A 91 -11.39 8.83 13.44
C ALA A 91 -11.38 10.31 13.84
N ALA A 92 -10.64 10.69 14.88
CA ALA A 92 -10.47 12.09 15.25
C ALA A 92 -9.71 12.88 14.17
N VAL A 93 -8.65 12.32 13.57
CA VAL A 93 -7.94 12.98 12.45
C VAL A 93 -8.85 13.11 11.23
N LEU A 94 -9.65 12.07 10.91
CA LEU A 94 -10.64 12.15 9.84
C LEU A 94 -11.69 13.23 10.12
N ASP A 95 -12.21 13.33 11.35
CA ASP A 95 -13.16 14.38 11.74
C ASP A 95 -12.56 15.77 11.56
N GLY A 96 -11.31 15.98 12.00
CA GLY A 96 -10.59 17.24 11.74
C GLY A 96 -10.44 17.54 10.25
N ALA A 97 -10.14 16.54 9.43
CA ALA A 97 -10.06 16.69 7.98
C ALA A 97 -11.42 17.04 7.36
N LEU A 98 -12.51 16.44 7.82
CA LEU A 98 -13.88 16.75 7.38
C LEU A 98 -14.24 18.21 7.72
N GLN A 99 -13.91 18.67 8.93
CA GLN A 99 -14.19 20.04 9.37
C GLN A 99 -13.43 21.10 8.54
N VAL A 100 -12.15 20.87 8.23
CA VAL A 100 -11.32 21.88 7.56
C VAL A 100 -11.35 21.81 6.03
N LEU A 101 -11.59 20.62 5.45
CA LEU A 101 -11.58 20.42 4.00
C LEU A 101 -12.98 20.30 3.40
N GLY A 102 -13.95 19.82 4.20
CA GLY A 102 -15.34 19.62 3.83
C GLY A 102 -15.55 18.92 2.48
N ASN A 103 -16.72 19.13 1.90
CA ASN A 103 -17.09 18.68 0.56
C ASN A 103 -17.05 17.15 0.41
N GLU A 104 -16.75 16.67 -0.79
CA GLU A 104 -16.80 15.27 -1.18
C GLU A 104 -15.53 14.51 -0.79
N PHE A 105 -15.69 13.36 -0.14
CA PHE A 105 -14.67 12.35 0.15
C PHE A 105 -15.00 11.05 -0.56
N GLN A 106 -13.98 10.34 -1.03
CA GLN A 106 -14.15 9.00 -1.61
C GLN A 106 -14.01 7.95 -0.51
N VAL A 107 -14.91 6.97 -0.49
CA VAL A 107 -14.99 5.96 0.57
C VAL A 107 -14.97 4.58 -0.04
N GLY A 108 -14.04 3.74 0.41
CA GLY A 108 -14.03 2.32 0.13
C GLY A 108 -14.69 1.56 1.27
N ALA A 109 -15.71 0.77 0.96
CA ALA A 109 -16.45 0.01 1.96
C ALA A 109 -16.68 -1.45 1.56
N GLU A 110 -16.79 -2.33 2.56
CA GLU A 110 -17.29 -3.69 2.43
C GLU A 110 -18.72 -3.75 2.94
N VAL A 111 -19.66 -4.19 2.10
CA VAL A 111 -21.09 -4.26 2.44
C VAL A 111 -21.48 -5.69 2.73
N ILE A 112 -22.06 -5.96 3.89
CA ILE A 112 -22.51 -7.28 4.33
C ILE A 112 -24.02 -7.23 4.59
N ASP A 113 -24.78 -8.01 3.82
CA ASP A 113 -26.20 -8.24 4.08
C ASP A 113 -26.37 -9.40 5.08
N VAL A 114 -26.97 -9.13 6.23
CA VAL A 114 -27.24 -10.13 7.26
C VAL A 114 -28.71 -10.54 7.20
N ALA A 115 -28.95 -11.81 6.89
CA ALA A 115 -30.29 -12.39 6.85
C ALA A 115 -30.63 -13.03 8.21
N PRO A 116 -31.89 -12.93 8.67
CA PRO A 116 -32.35 -13.66 9.83
C PRO A 116 -32.51 -15.15 9.46
N ALA A 117 -31.47 -15.95 9.67
CA ALA A 117 -31.58 -17.40 9.68
C ALA A 117 -30.58 -17.98 10.70
N ALA A 118 -31.12 -18.80 11.60
CA ALA A 118 -30.37 -19.50 12.64
C ALA A 118 -29.10 -20.15 12.05
N PHE A 119 -27.94 -19.74 12.56
CA PHE A 119 -26.61 -20.35 12.35
C PHE A 119 -25.92 -20.21 10.98
N SER A 120 -26.38 -19.37 10.05
CA SER A 120 -25.53 -19.03 8.89
C SER A 120 -25.58 -17.54 8.53
N VAL A 121 -24.46 -16.85 8.77
CA VAL A 121 -24.21 -15.53 8.18
C VAL A 121 -23.87 -15.79 6.71
N SER A 122 -24.84 -15.53 5.82
CA SER A 122 -24.55 -15.41 4.39
C SER A 122 -23.79 -14.10 4.16
N THR A 123 -22.47 -14.10 4.35
CA THR A 123 -21.60 -12.95 4.05
C THR A 123 -21.40 -12.81 2.54
N LYS A 124 -22.42 -12.36 1.81
CA LYS A 124 -22.21 -11.82 0.45
C LYS A 124 -21.63 -10.42 0.58
N GLY A 125 -20.35 -10.35 0.92
CA GLY A 125 -19.56 -9.14 0.94
C GLY A 125 -19.34 -8.62 -0.48
N TRP A 126 -19.59 -7.34 -0.74
CA TRP A 126 -19.13 -6.69 -1.96
C TRP A 126 -18.45 -5.35 -1.63
N ARG A 127 -17.48 -4.96 -2.46
CA ARG A 127 -16.74 -3.70 -2.28
C ARG A 127 -17.46 -2.58 -3.00
N ALA A 128 -17.77 -1.52 -2.28
CA ALA A 128 -18.34 -0.29 -2.80
C ALA A 128 -17.29 0.82 -2.79
N ALA A 129 -17.27 1.65 -3.83
CA ALA A 129 -16.62 2.95 -3.81
C ALA A 129 -17.71 4.02 -3.95
N MET A 130 -17.80 4.94 -3.00
CA MET A 130 -18.82 6.00 -2.99
C MET A 130 -18.22 7.35 -2.67
N ARG A 131 -19.04 8.39 -2.85
CA ARG A 131 -18.70 9.78 -2.58
C ARG A 131 -19.61 10.30 -1.50
N VAL A 132 -19.03 10.77 -0.40
CA VAL A 132 -19.78 11.27 0.76
C VAL A 132 -19.44 12.73 0.97
N GLN A 133 -20.46 13.59 1.05
CA GLN A 133 -20.30 14.98 1.43
C GLN A 133 -20.58 15.14 2.92
N ALA A 134 -19.60 15.62 3.67
CA ALA A 134 -19.74 15.81 5.12
C ALA A 134 -18.75 16.85 5.64
N GLN A 135 -19.14 17.52 6.73
CA GLN A 135 -18.29 18.44 7.49
C GLN A 135 -17.96 17.92 8.89
N SER A 136 -18.55 16.78 9.29
CA SER A 136 -18.26 16.09 10.54
C SER A 136 -18.32 14.58 10.36
N LEU A 137 -17.73 13.84 11.30
CA LEU A 137 -17.77 12.39 11.32
C LEU A 137 -19.19 11.84 11.42
N GLY A 138 -20.07 12.51 12.17
CA GLY A 138 -21.49 12.14 12.29
C GLY A 138 -22.21 12.21 10.94
N GLU A 139 -22.10 13.36 10.26
CA GLU A 139 -22.65 13.54 8.91
C GLU A 139 -22.07 12.54 7.91
N PHE A 140 -20.77 12.25 8.02
CA PHE A 140 -20.09 11.30 7.16
C PHE A 140 -20.64 9.88 7.32
N VAL A 141 -20.83 9.43 8.57
CA VAL A 141 -21.41 8.12 8.88
C VAL A 141 -22.86 8.02 8.40
N GLU A 142 -23.66 9.07 8.61
CA GLU A 142 -25.05 9.13 8.13
C GLU A 142 -25.14 9.16 6.59
N GLY A 143 -24.26 9.92 5.94
CA GLY A 143 -24.15 9.99 4.48
C GLY A 143 -23.78 8.65 3.88
N ALA A 144 -22.75 7.99 4.43
CA ALA A 144 -22.35 6.63 4.01
C ALA A 144 -23.48 5.62 4.22
N ALA A 145 -24.24 5.72 5.32
CA ALA A 145 -25.38 4.84 5.59
C ALA A 145 -26.48 5.05 4.55
N ARG A 146 -26.80 6.31 4.23
CA ARG A 146 -27.83 6.66 3.25
C ARG A 146 -27.48 6.18 1.83
N GLU A 147 -26.26 6.44 1.38
CA GLU A 147 -25.78 6.06 0.04
C GLU A 147 -25.85 4.55 -0.22
N LEU A 148 -25.59 3.73 0.81
CA LEU A 148 -25.57 2.28 0.68
C LEU A 148 -26.85 1.59 1.20
N GLY A 149 -27.81 2.37 1.71
CA GLY A 149 -29.01 1.84 2.36
C GLY A 149 -28.67 0.97 3.57
N ALA A 150 -27.63 1.34 4.32
CA ALA A 150 -27.13 0.61 5.46
C ALA A 150 -27.94 0.90 6.72
N THR A 151 -28.17 -0.13 7.54
CA THR A 151 -28.73 -0.01 8.88
C THR A 151 -27.67 0.44 9.88
N LYS A 152 -26.41 0.06 9.63
CA LYS A 152 -25.26 0.40 10.48
C LYS A 152 -24.00 0.53 9.65
N VAL A 153 -23.23 1.58 9.95
CA VAL A 153 -21.90 1.83 9.39
C VAL A 153 -20.87 1.68 10.50
N ILE A 154 -19.81 0.94 10.22
CA ILE A 154 -18.76 0.56 11.17
C ILE A 154 -17.40 0.81 10.49
N PHE A 155 -16.41 1.28 11.23
CA PHE A 155 -15.03 1.31 10.71
C PHE A 155 -14.43 -0.09 10.85
N TYR A 156 -13.95 -0.69 9.75
CA TYR A 156 -13.57 -2.11 9.75
C TYR A 156 -12.36 -2.39 10.65
N THR A 157 -12.53 -3.27 11.65
CA THR A 157 -11.48 -3.62 12.63
C THR A 157 -10.98 -5.06 12.49
N GLY A 158 -11.47 -5.82 11.51
CA GLY A 158 -11.20 -7.26 11.35
C GLY A 158 -11.79 -8.16 12.45
N ARG A 159 -12.27 -7.61 13.59
CA ARG A 159 -12.80 -8.38 14.75
C ARG A 159 -14.31 -8.27 14.98
N GLU A 160 -15.02 -7.37 14.32
CA GLU A 160 -16.42 -7.06 14.67
C GLU A 160 -17.48 -7.82 13.87
N VAL A 161 -17.10 -8.55 12.81
CA VAL A 161 -18.08 -9.29 12.00
C VAL A 161 -18.73 -10.44 12.78
N SER A 162 -18.07 -10.97 13.82
CA SER A 162 -18.55 -12.15 14.56
C SER A 162 -19.43 -11.86 15.78
N SER A 163 -19.57 -10.60 16.23
CA SER A 163 -20.28 -10.27 17.48
C SER A 163 -21.46 -9.31 17.33
N THR A 164 -21.80 -8.89 16.11
CA THR A 164 -23.02 -8.09 15.90
C THR A 164 -24.24 -9.01 15.98
N SER A 165 -24.79 -9.15 17.19
CA SER A 165 -26.06 -9.84 17.43
C SER A 165 -27.17 -9.05 16.73
N VAL A 166 -27.66 -9.58 15.62
CA VAL A 166 -28.82 -9.04 14.91
C VAL A 166 -30.05 -9.22 15.79
N GLY A 167 -30.76 -8.11 16.04
CA GLY A 167 -32.04 -8.16 16.73
C GLY A 167 -32.99 -9.09 15.99
N SER A 168 -33.70 -9.95 16.74
CA SER A 168 -34.64 -10.92 16.19
C SER A 168 -35.74 -10.23 15.37
N GLY A 169 -35.58 -10.13 14.04
CA GLY A 169 -36.68 -9.75 13.14
C GLY A 169 -36.32 -9.04 11.83
N GLY A 170 -35.11 -8.52 11.63
CA GLY A 170 -34.77 -7.71 10.44
C GLY A 170 -33.71 -8.32 9.52
N ARG A 171 -33.80 -8.05 8.21
CA ARG A 171 -32.61 -8.04 7.34
C ARG A 171 -31.82 -6.78 7.66
N GLU A 172 -30.57 -6.92 8.09
CA GLU A 172 -29.69 -5.79 8.37
C GLU A 172 -28.64 -5.65 7.27
N ARG A 173 -28.39 -4.43 6.81
CA ARG A 173 -27.26 -4.15 5.92
C ARG A 173 -26.18 -3.43 6.72
N LEU A 174 -25.05 -4.11 6.90
CA LEU A 174 -23.87 -3.60 7.59
C LEU A 174 -22.87 -3.08 6.56
N VAL A 175 -22.33 -1.90 6.78
CA VAL A 175 -21.30 -1.30 5.94
C VAL A 175 -20.05 -1.10 6.77
N TYR A 176 -18.96 -1.68 6.30
CA TYR A 176 -17.66 -1.57 6.92
C TYR A 176 -16.78 -0.63 6.10
N ILE A 177 -16.49 0.56 6.62
CA ILE A 177 -15.58 1.50 5.97
C ILE A 177 -14.16 0.97 6.12
N THR A 178 -13.51 0.72 4.99
CA THR A 178 -12.15 0.17 4.90
C THR A 178 -11.12 1.27 4.72
N TYR A 179 -11.42 2.27 3.88
CA TYR A 179 -10.57 3.44 3.68
C TYR A 179 -11.40 4.66 3.26
N VAL A 180 -10.83 5.84 3.49
CA VAL A 180 -11.34 7.14 3.05
C VAL A 180 -10.22 7.90 2.37
N VAL A 181 -10.51 8.51 1.23
CA VAL A 181 -9.54 9.25 0.43
C VAL A 181 -10.07 10.65 0.12
N LYS A 182 -9.20 11.65 0.25
CA LYS A 182 -9.44 13.00 -0.24
C LYS A 182 -8.38 13.36 -1.27
N ASN A 183 -8.80 13.55 -2.51
CA ASN A 183 -7.93 14.02 -3.59
C ASN A 183 -8.11 15.53 -3.78
N LEU A 184 -7.02 16.28 -3.67
CA LEU A 184 -6.94 17.74 -3.81
C LEU A 184 -6.02 18.16 -4.98
N GLY A 185 -5.83 17.25 -5.95
CA GLY A 185 -4.95 17.39 -7.10
C GLY A 185 -3.54 16.86 -6.82
N ASP A 186 -2.65 17.77 -6.41
CA ASP A 186 -1.25 17.51 -6.03
C ASP A 186 -1.09 16.95 -4.61
N VAL A 187 -2.19 16.77 -3.87
CA VAL A 187 -2.21 16.19 -2.52
C VAL A 187 -3.33 15.17 -2.42
N LEU A 188 -3.01 13.96 -1.96
CA LEU A 188 -3.96 12.91 -1.65
C LEU A 188 -3.80 12.50 -0.20
N LEU A 189 -4.88 12.61 0.56
CA LEU A 189 -4.99 12.14 1.94
C LEU A 189 -5.63 10.76 1.93
N GLU A 190 -5.02 9.80 2.62
CA GLU A 190 -5.53 8.44 2.71
C GLU A 190 -5.61 8.00 4.17
N PHE A 191 -6.83 7.66 4.57
CA PHE A 191 -7.17 7.12 5.88
C PHE A 191 -7.55 5.66 5.66
N SER A 192 -6.71 4.72 6.07
CA SER A 192 -7.07 3.31 6.06
C SER A 192 -7.47 2.90 7.46
N PHE A 193 -8.59 2.20 7.60
CA PHE A 193 -9.05 1.67 8.89
C PHE A 193 -8.64 0.23 9.11
N TYR A 194 -8.11 -0.43 8.07
CA TYR A 194 -7.63 -1.81 8.17
C TYR A 194 -6.33 -2.04 7.38
N PRO A 195 -5.18 -2.03 8.07
CA PRO A 195 -4.99 -1.56 9.45
C PRO A 195 -5.07 -0.03 9.55
N PRO A 196 -5.27 0.52 10.77
CA PRO A 196 -5.43 1.95 10.99
C PRO A 196 -4.15 2.74 10.68
N TYR A 197 -4.17 3.54 9.63
CA TYR A 197 -3.11 4.51 9.32
C TYR A 197 -3.64 5.74 8.60
N PHE A 198 -2.87 6.81 8.68
CA PHE A 198 -3.06 8.03 7.91
C PHE A 198 -1.77 8.34 7.16
N VAL A 199 -1.85 8.50 5.83
CA VAL A 199 -0.72 8.90 4.97
C VAL A 199 -1.10 10.03 4.02
N VAL A 200 -0.10 10.82 3.64
CA VAL A 200 -0.22 11.84 2.61
C VAL A 200 0.68 11.52 1.44
N LYS A 201 0.11 11.59 0.23
CA LYS A 201 0.84 11.46 -1.03
C LYS A 201 0.80 12.80 -1.75
N THR A 202 1.93 13.31 -2.20
CA THR A 202 1.96 14.65 -2.77
C THR A 202 3.08 14.89 -3.77
N SER A 203 2.81 15.70 -4.80
CA SER A 203 3.85 16.30 -5.64
C SER A 203 4.24 17.71 -5.18
N ASN A 204 3.63 18.23 -4.11
CA ASN A 204 3.81 19.58 -3.59
C ASN A 204 3.78 19.57 -2.05
N PHE A 205 4.95 19.32 -1.46
CA PHE A 205 5.08 19.22 0.00
C PHE A 205 4.62 20.49 0.73
N THR A 206 4.89 21.68 0.19
CA THR A 206 4.46 22.93 0.81
C THR A 206 2.94 23.01 0.97
N LYS A 207 2.18 22.61 -0.05
CA LYS A 207 0.72 22.58 0.03
C LYS A 207 0.22 21.48 0.95
N ALA A 208 0.83 20.29 0.90
CA ALA A 208 0.50 19.20 1.81
C ALA A 208 0.70 19.60 3.28
N LYS A 209 1.82 20.27 3.60
CA LYS A 209 2.12 20.80 4.92
C LYS A 209 1.06 21.80 5.40
N GLN A 210 0.65 22.76 4.55
CA GLN A 210 -0.41 23.71 4.89
C GLN A 210 -1.75 23.04 5.19
N ILE A 211 -2.07 21.94 4.49
CA ILE A 211 -3.29 21.15 4.76
C ILE A 211 -3.18 20.44 6.11
N LEU A 212 -2.04 19.81 6.38
CA LEU A 212 -1.81 19.10 7.64
C LEU A 212 -1.86 20.06 8.84
N GLU A 213 -1.23 21.23 8.74
CA GLU A 213 -1.27 22.28 9.77
C GLU A 213 -2.71 22.77 10.04
N LYS A 214 -3.56 22.84 9.00
CA LYS A 214 -5.00 23.14 9.18
C LYS A 214 -5.70 22.05 9.97
N ILE A 215 -5.45 20.77 9.65
CA ILE A 215 -6.05 19.65 10.39
C ILE A 215 -5.55 19.67 11.85
N GLU A 216 -4.25 19.87 12.08
CA GLU A 216 -3.64 20.00 13.41
C GLU A 216 -4.26 21.12 14.24
N SER A 217 -4.65 22.24 13.61
CA SER A 217 -5.31 23.34 14.33
C SER A 217 -6.63 22.93 14.98
N VAL A 218 -7.25 21.83 14.51
CA VAL A 218 -8.48 21.26 15.06
C VAL A 218 -8.20 20.11 16.01
N VAL A 219 -7.27 19.21 15.66
CA VAL A 219 -7.10 17.92 16.39
C VAL A 219 -5.85 17.87 17.28
N GLY A 220 -5.03 18.91 17.26
CA GLY A 220 -3.77 19.01 18.00
C GLY A 220 -2.62 18.19 17.39
N ASP A 221 -1.67 17.81 18.23
CA ASP A 221 -0.44 17.04 17.90
C ASP A 221 -0.69 15.55 17.53
N ARG A 222 -1.97 15.19 17.34
CA ARG A 222 -2.42 13.87 16.94
C ARG A 222 -2.13 13.56 15.48
N VAL A 223 -1.86 14.57 14.64
CA VAL A 223 -1.52 14.37 13.23
C VAL A 223 -0.06 13.97 13.11
N ARG A 224 0.19 12.66 13.14
CA ARG A 224 1.50 12.04 12.87
C ARG A 224 1.39 11.19 11.63
N THR A 225 2.15 11.51 10.60
CA THR A 225 1.96 10.84 9.29
C THR A 225 3.23 10.85 8.47
N ASN A 226 3.30 9.89 7.54
CA ASN A 226 4.28 9.92 6.49
C ASN A 226 3.74 10.74 5.32
N VAL A 227 4.59 11.63 4.81
CA VAL A 227 4.33 12.40 3.60
C VAL A 227 5.22 11.89 2.49
N TYR A 228 4.65 11.08 1.61
CA TYR A 228 5.32 10.55 0.43
C TYR A 228 5.32 11.61 -0.67
N VAL A 229 6.50 12.16 -0.95
CA VAL A 229 6.71 13.14 -2.01
C VAL A 229 7.07 12.41 -3.30
N GLY A 230 6.18 12.53 -4.29
CA GLY A 230 6.27 11.85 -5.57
C GLY A 230 5.06 12.14 -6.44
N ARG A 231 4.91 11.43 -7.55
CA ARG A 231 3.75 11.60 -8.43
C ARG A 231 2.49 11.05 -7.75
N VAL A 232 1.45 11.87 -7.65
CA VAL A 232 0.11 11.42 -7.25
C VAL A 232 -0.57 10.77 -8.45
N LEU A 233 -0.96 9.49 -8.31
CA LEU A 233 -1.62 8.72 -9.37
C LEU A 233 -3.12 8.63 -9.12
N THR A 234 -3.90 8.76 -10.19
CA THR A 234 -5.35 8.55 -10.19
C THR A 234 -5.70 7.07 -10.33
N ALA A 235 -6.95 6.71 -10.08
CA ALA A 235 -7.45 5.36 -10.33
C ALA A 235 -7.34 4.97 -11.82
N ASP A 236 -7.51 5.93 -12.73
CA ASP A 236 -7.34 5.72 -14.18
C ASP A 236 -5.88 5.42 -14.53
N ASP A 237 -4.93 6.18 -13.97
CA ASP A 237 -3.49 5.89 -14.15
C ASP A 237 -3.16 4.46 -13.71
N TRP A 238 -3.69 4.03 -12.57
CA TRP A 238 -3.51 2.66 -12.07
C TRP A 238 -4.11 1.60 -13.00
N ASN A 239 -5.29 1.84 -13.55
CA ASN A 239 -5.92 0.93 -14.49
C ASN A 239 -5.11 0.82 -15.78
N ARG A 240 -4.65 1.96 -16.32
CA ARG A 240 -3.81 2.00 -17.51
C ARG A 240 -2.50 1.24 -17.33
N LEU A 241 -1.83 1.40 -16.19
CA LEU A 241 -0.60 0.67 -15.87
C LEU A 241 -0.83 -0.84 -15.75
N ARG A 242 -1.93 -1.27 -15.09
CA ARG A 242 -2.27 -2.70 -14.96
C ARG A 242 -2.63 -3.32 -16.31
N SER A 243 -3.44 -2.64 -17.12
CA SER A 243 -3.78 -3.09 -18.47
C SER A 243 -2.56 -3.15 -19.37
N ALA A 244 -1.61 -2.20 -19.24
CA ALA A 244 -0.35 -2.24 -19.98
C ALA A 244 0.50 -3.46 -19.60
N ALA A 245 0.54 -3.83 -18.32
CA ALA A 245 1.21 -5.04 -17.87
C ALA A 245 0.58 -6.31 -18.49
N GLU A 246 -0.75 -6.41 -18.50
CA GLU A 246 -1.45 -7.53 -19.12
C GLU A 246 -1.19 -7.62 -20.63
N MET A 247 -1.29 -6.48 -21.33
CA MET A 247 -1.03 -6.39 -22.78
C MET A 247 0.43 -6.72 -23.12
N TRP A 248 1.38 -6.22 -22.33
CA TRP A 248 2.79 -6.53 -22.50
C TRP A 248 3.05 -8.03 -22.37
N ALA A 249 2.43 -8.69 -21.38
CA ALA A 249 2.52 -10.15 -21.21
C ALA A 249 2.00 -10.89 -22.46
N TRP A 250 0.85 -10.44 -22.96
CA TRP A 250 0.20 -11.02 -24.13
C TRP A 250 1.09 -10.95 -25.38
N GLU A 251 1.69 -9.79 -25.65
CA GLU A 251 2.61 -9.59 -26.79
C GLU A 251 3.84 -10.50 -26.74
N ARG A 252 4.26 -10.91 -25.54
CA ARG A 252 5.40 -11.82 -25.33
C ARG A 252 5.00 -13.28 -25.29
N GLY A 253 3.74 -13.60 -25.57
CA GLY A 253 3.24 -14.98 -25.59
C GLY A 253 3.00 -15.58 -24.20
N GLN A 254 2.98 -14.76 -23.15
CA GLN A 254 2.67 -15.20 -21.79
C GLN A 254 1.16 -15.37 -21.65
N ARG A 255 0.66 -16.55 -22.05
CA ARG A 255 -0.78 -16.86 -22.15
C ARG A 255 -1.40 -17.45 -20.89
N LYS A 256 -0.61 -17.72 -19.85
CA LYS A 256 -1.07 -18.23 -18.57
C LYS A 256 -0.39 -17.47 -17.44
N ALA A 257 -1.17 -17.12 -16.42
CA ALA A 257 -0.65 -17.01 -15.06
C ALA A 257 0.24 -18.23 -14.79
N THR A 258 1.51 -18.03 -14.40
CA THR A 258 2.42 -19.14 -14.00
C THR A 258 1.76 -19.97 -12.87
N PRO A 259 2.35 -21.09 -12.39
CA PRO A 259 1.81 -21.80 -11.22
C PRO A 259 1.60 -20.92 -9.97
N CYS A 260 2.23 -19.73 -9.93
CA CYS A 260 1.97 -18.63 -8.99
C CYS A 260 1.40 -17.35 -9.63
N GLY A 261 1.10 -17.31 -10.93
CA GLY A 261 0.47 -16.16 -11.57
C GLY A 261 1.37 -15.10 -12.22
N GLY A 262 2.53 -15.47 -12.80
CA GLY A 262 3.52 -14.58 -13.40
C GLY A 262 3.09 -13.86 -14.68
N LEU A 263 2.09 -12.98 -14.55
CA LEU A 263 1.96 -11.79 -15.39
C LEU A 263 2.97 -10.74 -14.89
N PRO A 264 3.30 -9.73 -15.71
CA PRO A 264 3.94 -8.52 -15.22
C PRO A 264 3.13 -7.96 -14.06
N VAL A 265 3.80 -7.65 -12.95
CA VAL A 265 3.14 -7.15 -11.75
C VAL A 265 3.44 -5.67 -11.62
N VAL A 266 2.40 -4.86 -11.49
CA VAL A 266 2.50 -3.42 -11.19
C VAL A 266 2.08 -3.17 -9.76
N GLY A 267 2.88 -2.43 -9.03
CA GLY A 267 2.57 -1.99 -7.67
C GLY A 267 3.25 -0.67 -7.37
N SER A 268 3.15 -0.25 -6.12
CA SER A 268 3.77 0.99 -5.68
C SER A 268 4.39 0.91 -4.31
N TYR A 269 5.35 1.81 -4.11
CA TYR A 269 5.82 2.20 -2.79
C TYR A 269 5.21 3.54 -2.39
N GLY A 270 4.64 3.61 -1.18
CA GLY A 270 3.95 4.81 -0.68
C GLY A 270 2.82 5.30 -1.60
N GLY A 271 2.29 4.44 -2.47
CA GLY A 271 1.28 4.77 -3.49
C GLY A 271 1.73 5.70 -4.61
N SER A 272 2.99 6.15 -4.63
CA SER A 272 3.46 7.24 -5.50
C SER A 272 4.69 6.86 -6.33
N LEU A 273 5.50 5.90 -5.88
CA LEU A 273 6.59 5.31 -6.66
C LEU A 273 6.07 4.04 -7.34
N VAL A 274 6.04 4.01 -8.67
CA VAL A 274 5.57 2.83 -9.41
C VAL A 274 6.70 1.86 -9.65
N VAL A 275 6.42 0.59 -9.37
CA VAL A 275 7.32 -0.52 -9.62
C VAL A 275 6.63 -1.53 -10.54
N VAL A 276 7.29 -1.89 -11.64
CA VAL A 276 6.83 -2.91 -12.58
C VAL A 276 7.82 -4.06 -12.67
N TYR A 277 7.33 -5.28 -12.56
CA TYR A 277 8.10 -6.49 -12.86
C TYR A 277 7.79 -6.98 -14.27
N LEU A 278 8.81 -7.15 -15.11
CA LEU A 278 8.72 -7.59 -16.51
C LEU A 278 9.43 -8.95 -16.67
N PRO A 279 8.71 -10.07 -16.56
CA PRO A 279 9.30 -11.41 -16.64
C PRO A 279 9.80 -11.75 -18.06
N THR A 280 10.90 -12.48 -18.15
CA THR A 280 11.48 -12.98 -19.40
C THR A 280 12.12 -14.35 -19.25
N GLY A 281 11.95 -15.21 -20.26
CA GLY A 281 12.54 -16.56 -20.29
C GLY A 281 14.05 -16.59 -20.52
N ASN A 282 14.67 -15.48 -20.92
CA ASN A 282 16.12 -15.40 -21.15
C ASN A 282 16.69 -14.12 -20.51
N THR A 283 16.96 -14.18 -19.21
CA THR A 283 17.56 -13.06 -18.48
C THR A 283 19.00 -12.81 -18.90
N ALA A 284 19.72 -13.83 -19.38
CA ALA A 284 21.12 -13.68 -19.80
C ALA A 284 21.27 -12.78 -21.04
N SER A 285 20.29 -12.76 -21.94
CA SER A 285 20.30 -11.91 -23.13
C SER A 285 19.81 -10.48 -22.90
N VAL A 286 19.39 -10.12 -21.68
CA VAL A 286 18.94 -8.76 -21.38
C VAL A 286 20.15 -7.84 -21.25
N ASP A 287 20.51 -7.23 -22.37
CA ASP A 287 21.43 -6.12 -22.48
C ASP A 287 20.68 -4.77 -22.37
N ARG A 288 21.41 -3.66 -22.51
CA ARG A 288 20.83 -2.32 -22.43
C ARG A 288 19.73 -2.09 -23.47
N ALA A 289 19.95 -2.52 -24.73
CA ALA A 289 19.00 -2.31 -25.82
C ALA A 289 17.71 -3.10 -25.61
N THR A 290 17.83 -4.35 -25.16
CA THR A 290 16.69 -5.21 -24.83
C THR A 290 15.92 -4.65 -23.64
N ALA A 291 16.62 -4.19 -22.60
CA ALA A 291 15.99 -3.55 -21.45
C ALA A 291 15.21 -2.29 -21.85
N GLU A 292 15.81 -1.43 -22.69
CA GLU A 292 15.17 -0.23 -23.21
C GLU A 292 13.91 -0.58 -24.02
N GLN A 293 13.99 -1.59 -24.89
CA GLN A 293 12.85 -2.05 -25.68
C GLN A 293 11.70 -2.53 -24.79
N TYR A 294 12.00 -3.30 -23.74
CA TYR A 294 10.99 -3.83 -22.83
C TYR A 294 10.27 -2.71 -22.08
N VAL A 295 11.03 -1.79 -21.48
CA VAL A 295 10.45 -0.72 -20.67
C VAL A 295 9.77 0.33 -21.54
N ARG A 296 10.30 0.63 -22.72
CA ARG A 296 9.67 1.56 -23.66
C ARG A 296 8.34 1.01 -24.12
N ARG A 297 8.29 -0.28 -24.47
CA ARG A 297 7.04 -0.91 -24.88
C ARG A 297 5.98 -0.87 -23.77
N PHE A 298 6.36 -1.14 -22.52
CA PHE A 298 5.44 -1.03 -21.40
C PHE A 298 4.89 0.40 -21.24
N VAL A 299 5.76 1.43 -21.31
CA VAL A 299 5.35 2.84 -21.23
C VAL A 299 4.44 3.24 -22.38
N GLU A 300 4.71 2.77 -23.60
CA GLU A 300 3.84 2.98 -24.77
C GLU A 300 2.44 2.39 -24.54
N LEU A 301 2.36 1.15 -24.04
CA LEU A 301 1.09 0.47 -23.77
C LEU A 301 0.30 1.17 -22.65
N ALA A 302 0.98 1.69 -21.63
CA ALA A 302 0.35 2.48 -20.58
C ALA A 302 -0.12 3.85 -21.08
N GLY A 303 0.55 4.40 -22.10
CA GLY A 303 0.37 5.76 -22.60
C GLY A 303 0.73 6.84 -21.57
N LEU A 304 1.40 6.46 -20.48
CA LEU A 304 1.84 7.35 -19.41
C LEU A 304 3.12 6.78 -18.79
N CYS A 305 4.01 7.66 -18.34
CA CYS A 305 5.18 7.29 -17.57
C CYS A 305 5.14 7.94 -16.19
N PRO A 306 4.95 7.17 -15.12
CA PRO A 306 5.00 7.70 -13.76
C PRO A 306 6.47 7.88 -13.37
N SER A 307 7.03 9.07 -13.60
CA SER A 307 8.44 9.34 -13.25
C SER A 307 8.58 9.64 -11.75
N PRO A 308 9.56 9.03 -11.04
CA PRO A 308 10.41 7.93 -11.51
C PRO A 308 9.64 6.60 -11.62
N LEU A 309 9.87 5.85 -12.71
CA LEU A 309 9.36 4.49 -12.88
C LEU A 309 10.48 3.50 -12.58
N VAL A 310 10.25 2.56 -11.68
CA VAL A 310 11.19 1.45 -11.44
C VAL A 310 10.72 0.22 -12.19
N ALA A 311 11.59 -0.33 -13.04
CA ALA A 311 11.35 -1.56 -13.76
C ALA A 311 12.35 -2.64 -13.35
N ALA A 312 11.82 -3.81 -13.05
CA ALA A 312 12.60 -5.00 -12.75
C ALA A 312 12.39 -6.01 -13.86
N ILE A 313 13.45 -6.43 -14.53
CA ILE A 313 13.42 -7.45 -15.56
C ILE A 313 14.06 -8.71 -15.00
N GLY A 314 13.37 -9.85 -15.05
CA GLY A 314 13.86 -11.05 -14.39
C GLY A 314 13.26 -12.34 -14.95
N PRO A 315 13.64 -13.51 -14.41
CA PRO A 315 13.13 -14.78 -14.89
C PRO A 315 11.62 -14.89 -14.65
N GLU A 316 10.95 -15.79 -15.36
CA GLU A 316 9.56 -16.13 -15.03
C GLU A 316 9.52 -16.76 -13.62
N ALA A 317 9.10 -15.96 -12.63
CA ALA A 317 9.21 -16.29 -11.21
C ALA A 317 7.97 -15.83 -10.43
N CYS A 318 7.79 -16.41 -9.25
CA CYS A 318 6.77 -15.99 -8.30
C CYS A 318 7.23 -14.72 -7.58
N ILE A 319 7.11 -13.56 -8.24
CA ILE A 319 7.47 -12.28 -7.65
C ILE A 319 6.29 -11.73 -6.85
N GLU A 320 6.50 -11.61 -5.56
CA GLU A 320 5.72 -10.68 -4.77
C GLU A 320 6.40 -9.33 -4.96
N LEU A 321 5.67 -8.34 -5.48
CA LEU A 321 6.09 -6.96 -5.29
C LEU A 321 6.28 -6.72 -3.79
N PRO A 322 7.08 -5.72 -3.38
CA PRO A 322 7.10 -5.33 -1.98
C PRO A 322 5.64 -5.19 -1.57
N GLU A 323 5.16 -6.09 -0.71
CA GLU A 323 3.78 -6.03 -0.24
C GLU A 323 3.58 -4.61 0.27
N ASP A 324 2.35 -4.10 0.16
CA ASP A 324 2.00 -2.92 0.94
C ASP A 324 2.57 -3.19 2.35
N PRO A 325 3.54 -2.39 2.80
CA PRO A 325 4.36 -2.73 3.95
C PRO A 325 3.55 -2.98 5.22
N VAL A 326 2.35 -2.42 5.19
CA VAL A 326 1.17 -2.72 5.98
C VAL A 326 0.86 -4.22 6.11
N MET A 327 0.71 -4.96 5.00
CA MET A 327 0.49 -6.41 4.97
C MET A 327 1.68 -7.22 5.47
N ARG A 328 2.92 -6.75 5.22
CA ARG A 328 4.14 -7.45 5.68
C ARG A 328 4.33 -7.30 7.19
N ALA A 329 4.11 -6.10 7.73
CA ALA A 329 4.11 -5.85 9.17
C ALA A 329 3.00 -6.65 9.88
N GLN A 330 1.81 -6.76 9.28
CA GLN A 330 0.72 -7.61 9.78
C GLN A 330 1.09 -9.09 9.85
N LYS A 331 1.74 -9.63 8.80
CA LYS A 331 2.20 -11.03 8.80
C LYS A 331 3.28 -11.28 9.86
N LEU A 332 4.20 -10.34 10.05
CA LEU A 332 5.25 -10.44 11.06
C LEU A 332 4.70 -10.30 12.50
N ALA A 333 3.76 -9.38 12.72
CA ALA A 333 3.07 -9.21 14.00
C ALA A 333 2.17 -10.41 14.35
N ALA A 334 1.49 -10.99 13.36
CA ALA A 334 0.72 -12.22 13.52
C ALA A 334 1.64 -13.42 13.86
N LEU A 335 2.82 -13.50 13.24
CA LEU A 335 3.82 -14.51 13.57
C LEU A 335 4.36 -14.34 15.00
N ALA A 336 4.69 -13.11 15.40
CA ALA A 336 5.18 -12.80 16.75
C ALA A 336 4.13 -13.11 17.82
N SER A 337 2.86 -12.81 17.54
CA SER A 337 1.73 -13.13 18.42
C SER A 337 1.50 -14.63 18.55
N ALA A 338 1.66 -15.39 17.46
CA ALA A 338 1.57 -16.84 17.47
C ALA A 338 2.73 -17.49 18.27
N ILE A 339 3.95 -16.96 18.15
CA ILE A 339 5.12 -17.42 18.91
C ILE A 339 4.95 -17.10 20.41
N ALA A 340 4.46 -15.90 20.75
CA ALA A 340 4.17 -15.52 22.13
C ALA A 340 3.06 -16.39 22.76
N ALA A 341 1.98 -16.65 22.03
CA ALA A 341 0.91 -17.55 22.46
C ALA A 341 1.42 -18.99 22.67
N PHE A 342 2.32 -19.47 21.80
CA PHE A 342 2.93 -20.79 21.93
C PHE A 342 3.86 -20.87 23.15
N ALA A 343 4.65 -19.83 23.42
CA ALA A 343 5.52 -19.74 24.59
C ALA A 343 4.71 -19.69 25.91
N VAL A 344 3.63 -18.92 25.97
CA VAL A 344 2.72 -18.87 27.12
C VAL A 344 2.00 -20.21 27.31
N GLY A 345 1.54 -20.84 26.23
CA GLY A 345 0.95 -22.17 26.25
C GLY A 345 1.91 -23.27 26.74
N LEU A 346 3.19 -23.22 26.34
CA LEU A 346 4.22 -24.12 26.83
C LEU A 346 4.50 -23.90 28.33
N SER A 347 4.56 -22.65 28.76
CA SER A 347 4.83 -22.26 30.15
C SER A 347 3.72 -22.75 31.09
N LEU A 348 2.45 -22.58 30.69
CA LEU A 348 1.28 -23.07 31.43
C LEU A 348 1.20 -24.60 31.45
N LYS A 349 1.62 -25.28 30.38
CA LYS A 349 1.64 -26.75 30.32
C LYS A 349 2.77 -27.35 31.16
N LEU A 350 3.90 -26.65 31.28
CA LEU A 350 5.03 -27.04 32.14
C LEU A 350 4.76 -26.78 33.63
N SER A 351 4.04 -25.71 33.98
CA SER A 351 3.65 -25.46 35.39
C SER A 351 2.62 -26.47 35.89
N ARG A 352 1.68 -26.91 35.05
CA ARG A 352 0.66 -27.92 35.37
C ARG A 352 1.18 -29.35 35.50
N ARG A 353 2.44 -29.61 35.11
CA ARG A 353 3.12 -30.92 35.28
C ARG A 353 4.05 -30.95 36.50
N ARG A 354 4.21 -29.83 37.20
CA ARG A 354 5.10 -29.68 38.37
C ARG A 354 4.35 -29.40 39.69
N GLY A 355 3.04 -29.21 39.65
CA GLY A 355 2.15 -29.37 40.79
C GLY A 355 1.37 -30.66 40.61
#